data_AF-A0A392QU76-F1
#
_entry.id   AF-A0A392QU76-F1
#
_cell.length_a   1.000
_cell.length_b   1.000
_cell.length_c   1.000
_cell.angle_alpha   90.00
_cell.angle_beta   90.00
_cell.angle_gamma   90.00
#
_symmetry.space_group_name_H-M   'P 1'
#
loop_
_entity.id
_entity.type
_entity.pdbx_description
1 polymer ?
#
loop_
_entity_poly.entity_id
_entity_poly.type
_entity_poly.pdbx_seq_one_letter_code
_entity_poly.pdbx_strand_id
1 'polypeptide(L)'
;MEALVCRKLGDPTVSVEEDNSPVIVSKNHPIPQLDSPTAVRVRIKATSLNFANYLQILGKYQEKPPLPFIPGSDFSGIVDSVGSKVTNF
;
A
#
# COMPACT_ATOMS: atom_id res chain seq x y z
N MET A 1 8.56 -3.58 -7.88
CA MET A 1 7.90 -2.25 -7.87
C MET A 1 8.42 -1.45 -6.69
N GLU A 2 8.30 -0.13 -6.72
CA GLU A 2 8.53 0.69 -5.53
C GLU A 2 7.29 0.65 -4.64
N ALA A 3 7.48 0.59 -3.32
CA ALA A 3 6.39 0.58 -2.36
C ALA A 3 6.78 1.30 -1.06
N LEU A 4 5.84 2.06 -0.49
CA LEU A 4 5.95 2.54 0.90
C LEU A 4 5.48 1.41 1.82
N VAL A 5 6.35 0.96 2.73
CA VAL A 5 6.08 -0.18 3.62
C VAL A 5 6.13 0.27 5.07
N CYS A 6 5.00 0.12 5.77
CA CYS A 6 4.92 0.29 7.21
C CYS A 6 5.43 -0.98 7.90
N ARG A 7 6.59 -0.89 8.55
CA ARG A 7 7.26 -2.02 9.24
C ARG A 7 6.98 -2.07 10.74
N LYS A 8 6.55 -0.95 11.32
CA LYS A 8 6.14 -0.83 12.72
C LYS A 8 5.19 0.34 12.89
N LEU A 9 4.42 0.32 13.96
CA LEU A 9 3.55 1.45 14.31
C LEU A 9 4.40 2.62 14.84
N GLY A 10 4.03 3.85 14.50
CA GLY A 10 4.77 5.04 14.91
C GLY A 10 4.32 6.30 14.17
N ASP A 11 5.04 7.40 14.42
CA ASP A 11 4.77 8.69 13.77
C ASP A 11 5.27 8.68 12.31
N PRO A 12 4.38 8.72 11.30
CA PRO A 12 4.77 8.71 9.89
C PRO A 12 5.28 10.07 9.38
N THR A 13 5.34 11.11 10.22
CA THR A 13 5.93 12.42 9.86
C THR A 13 7.45 12.44 10.00
N VAL A 14 8.02 11.44 10.67
CA VAL A 14 9.47 11.22 10.74
C VAL A 14 10.02 10.91 9.34
N SER A 15 11.23 11.40 9.04
CA SER A 15 11.82 11.19 7.71
C SER A 15 12.01 9.70 7.42
N VAL A 16 11.67 9.28 6.20
CA VAL A 16 11.83 7.89 5.75
C VAL A 16 13.28 7.42 5.68
N GLU A 17 14.23 8.35 5.73
CA GLU A 17 15.67 8.07 5.75
C GLU A 17 16.19 7.74 7.16
N GLU A 18 15.42 8.04 8.20
CA GLU A 18 15.83 7.75 9.57
C GLU A 18 15.67 6.26 9.89
N ASP A 19 16.68 5.67 10.53
CA ASP A 19 16.70 4.27 10.95
C ASP A 19 15.49 3.88 11.80
N ASN A 20 14.89 4.82 12.51
CA ASN A 20 13.75 4.58 13.38
C ASN A 20 12.38 4.84 12.72
N SER A 21 12.31 5.25 11.45
CA SER A 21 11.05 5.55 10.77
C SER A 21 10.08 4.34 10.78
N PRO A 22 8.77 4.55 11.01
CA PRO A 22 7.78 3.48 10.91
C PRO A 22 7.57 2.99 9.47
N VAL A 23 7.87 3.85 8.49
CA VAL A 23 7.70 3.58 7.05
C VAL A 23 9.03 3.64 6.30
N ILE A 24 9.20 2.77 5.30
CA ILE A 24 10.37 2.74 4.43
C ILE A 24 9.96 2.72 2.96
N VAL A 25 10.81 3.22 2.07
CA VAL A 25 10.65 3.06 0.63
C VAL A 25 11.39 1.79 0.19
N SER A 26 10.64 0.73 -0.09
CA SER A 26 11.18 -0.47 -0.72
C SER A 26 11.28 -0.26 -2.23
N LYS A 27 12.49 -0.07 -2.75
CA LYS A 27 12.72 0.15 -4.20
C LYS A 27 12.50 -1.10 -5.06
N ASN A 28 12.56 -2.28 -4.45
CA ASN A 28 12.41 -3.56 -5.15
C ASN A 28 11.44 -4.49 -4.41
N HIS A 29 10.20 -4.03 -4.20
CA HIS A 29 9.13 -4.85 -3.65
C HIS A 29 8.56 -5.81 -4.71
N PRO A 30 8.19 -7.05 -4.36
CA PRO A 30 7.55 -7.98 -5.31
C PRO A 30 6.29 -7.38 -5.94
N ILE A 31 6.08 -7.66 -7.23
CA ILE A 31 4.82 -7.32 -7.90
C ILE A 31 3.78 -8.37 -7.46
N PRO A 32 2.63 -7.97 -6.88
CA PRO A 32 1.61 -8.91 -6.47
C PRO A 32 1.09 -9.67 -7.70
N GLN A 33 0.91 -10.98 -7.52
CA GLN A 33 0.23 -11.82 -8.50
C GLN A 33 -1.27 -11.74 -8.30
N LEU A 34 -2.03 -12.05 -9.34
CA LEU A 34 -3.48 -12.16 -9.21
C LEU A 34 -3.79 -13.35 -8.29
N ASP A 35 -4.63 -13.10 -7.30
CA ASP A 35 -5.01 -14.07 -6.27
C ASP A 35 -6.38 -14.73 -6.52
N SER A 36 -7.16 -14.20 -7.47
CA SER A 36 -8.44 -14.76 -7.86
C SER A 36 -8.76 -14.55 -9.35
N PRO A 37 -9.66 -15.37 -9.93
CA PRO A 37 -10.13 -15.17 -11.31
C PRO A 37 -10.85 -13.84 -11.54
N THR A 38 -11.28 -13.15 -10.48
CA THR A 38 -12.00 -11.87 -10.54
C THR A 38 -11.12 -10.69 -10.11
N ALA A 39 -9.84 -10.92 -9.81
CA ALA A 39 -8.92 -9.88 -9.41
C ALA A 39 -8.48 -9.01 -10.60
N VAL A 40 -8.19 -7.74 -10.31
CA VAL A 40 -7.59 -6.79 -11.25
C VAL A 40 -6.33 -6.24 -10.61
N ARG A 41 -5.21 -6.22 -11.35
CA ARG A 41 -3.99 -5.55 -10.91
C ARG A 41 -3.89 -4.20 -11.58
N VAL A 42 -3.71 -3.19 -10.75
CA VAL A 42 -3.57 -1.81 -11.18
C VAL A 42 -2.15 -1.34 -10.90
N ARG A 43 -1.47 -0.88 -11.94
CA ARG A 43 -0.21 -0.15 -11.81
C ARG A 43 -0.52 1.28 -11.38
N ILE A 44 -0.36 1.53 -10.09
CA ILE A 44 -0.66 2.80 -9.44
C ILE A 44 0.19 3.92 -10.06
N LYS A 45 -0.46 5.04 -10.38
CA LYS A 45 0.14 6.30 -10.86
C LYS A 45 0.06 7.39 -9.80
N ALA A 46 -1.02 7.40 -9.03
CA ALA A 46 -1.22 8.31 -7.92
C ALA A 46 -2.04 7.62 -6.84
N THR A 47 -1.83 8.01 -5.59
CA THR A 47 -2.60 7.60 -4.40
C THR A 47 -2.67 8.81 -3.48
N SER A 48 -3.73 8.94 -2.68
CA SER A 48 -3.82 10.06 -1.75
C SER A 48 -3.07 9.76 -0.45
N LEU A 49 -2.78 10.83 0.28
CA LEU A 49 -2.44 10.74 1.70
C LEU A 49 -3.64 11.28 2.47
N ASN A 50 -4.21 10.44 3.33
CA ASN A 50 -5.39 10.81 4.10
C ASN A 50 -5.18 10.53 5.60
N PHE A 51 -6.08 11.07 6.42
CA PHE A 51 -6.00 10.96 7.87
C PHE A 51 -6.16 9.52 8.38
N ALA A 52 -6.91 8.67 7.65
CA ALA A 52 -7.05 7.26 8.03
C ALA A 52 -5.70 6.53 7.91
N ASN A 53 -4.91 6.78 6.86
CA ASN A 53 -3.57 6.18 6.72
C ASN A 53 -2.63 6.65 7.83
N TYR A 54 -2.69 7.94 8.18
CA TYR A 54 -1.95 8.49 9.32
C TYR A 54 -2.29 7.74 10.62
N LEU A 55 -3.59 7.55 10.90
CA LEU A 55 -4.04 6.81 12.07
C LEU A 55 -3.69 5.31 12.01
N GLN A 56 -3.70 4.67 10.84
CA GLN A 56 -3.32 3.26 10.66
C GLN A 56 -1.86 3.05 11.03
N ILE A 57 -0.95 3.91 10.55
CA ILE A 57 0.48 3.82 10.87
C ILE A 57 0.73 4.12 12.35
N LEU A 58 -0.07 5.00 12.98
CA LEU A 58 -0.04 5.21 14.42
C LEU A 58 -0.64 4.05 15.25
N GLY A 59 -1.33 3.10 14.63
CA GLY A 59 -2.09 2.05 15.32
C GLY A 59 -3.37 2.54 16.00
N LYS A 60 -3.84 3.74 15.65
CA LYS A 60 -5.00 4.43 16.23
C LYS A 60 -6.27 4.31 15.38
N TYR A 61 -6.17 3.76 14.18
CA TYR A 61 -7.35 3.50 13.35
C TYR A 61 -8.11 2.25 13.81
N GLN A 62 -9.37 2.14 13.41
CA GLN A 62 -10.24 1.02 13.77
C GLN A 62 -9.73 -0.30 13.18
N GLU A 63 -9.40 -0.26 11.88
CA GLU A 63 -8.76 -1.36 11.19
C GLU A 63 -7.25 -1.35 11.45
N LYS A 64 -6.71 -2.52 11.81
CA LYS A 64 -5.30 -2.68 12.18
C LYS A 64 -4.69 -3.82 11.36
N PRO A 65 -4.18 -3.51 10.15
CA PRO A 65 -3.50 -4.50 9.33
C PRO A 65 -2.30 -5.10 10.07
N PRO A 66 -2.01 -6.39 9.86
CA PRO A 66 -0.79 -6.98 10.40
C PRO A 66 0.43 -6.29 9.78
N LEU A 67 1.48 -6.11 10.58
CA LEU A 67 2.77 -5.62 10.08
C LEU A 67 3.53 -6.75 9.36
N PRO A 68 4.31 -6.45 8.31
CA PRO A 68 4.34 -5.17 7.61
C PRO A 68 3.13 -5.00 6.67
N PHE A 69 2.71 -3.76 6.43
CA PHE A 69 1.65 -3.46 5.46
C PHE A 69 2.00 -2.26 4.57
N ILE A 70 1.33 -2.15 3.42
CA ILE A 70 1.41 -0.99 2.53
C ILE A 70 0.23 -0.08 2.89
N PRO A 71 0.47 1.16 3.37
CA PRO A 71 -0.61 2.10 3.65
C PRO A 71 -1.21 2.66 2.35
N GLY A 72 -2.47 3.05 2.39
CA GLY A 72 -3.21 3.60 1.26
C GLY A 72 -4.50 2.81 0.99
N SER A 73 -5.57 3.53 0.70
CA SER A 73 -6.91 2.94 0.45
C SER A 73 -7.51 3.35 -0.89
N ASP A 74 -6.92 4.32 -1.56
CA ASP A 74 -7.44 4.95 -2.76
C ASP A 74 -6.30 5.27 -3.72
N PHE A 75 -6.55 5.07 -5.01
CA PHE A 75 -5.52 5.20 -6.03
C PHE A 75 -6.14 5.46 -7.41
N SER A 76 -5.31 5.96 -8.31
CA SER A 76 -5.56 6.00 -9.75
C SER A 76 -4.35 5.41 -10.47
N GLY A 77 -4.61 4.68 -11.55
CA GLY A 77 -3.57 3.96 -12.27
C GLY A 77 -4.06 3.31 -13.55
N ILE A 78 -3.24 2.40 -14.05
CA ILE A 78 -3.50 1.67 -15.29
C ILE A 78 -3.72 0.21 -14.94
N VAL A 79 -4.82 -0.37 -15.39
CA VAL A 79 -5.02 -1.82 -15.30
C VAL A 79 -3.97 -2.50 -16.17
N ASP A 80 -3.10 -3.32 -15.56
CA ASP A 80 -1.98 -3.98 -16.25
C ASP A 80 -2.12 -5.51 -16.31
N SER A 81 -3.07 -6.07 -15.57
CA SER A 81 -3.41 -7.49 -15.59
C SER A 81 -4.81 -7.71 -15.02
N VAL A 82 -5.51 -8.72 -15.54
CA VAL A 82 -6.86 -9.10 -15.10
C VAL A 82 -6.99 -10.61 -14.97
N GLY A 83 -7.82 -11.05 -14.03
CA GLY A 83 -8.17 -12.45 -13.86
C GLY A 83 -9.07 -12.97 -14.98
N SER A 84 -9.09 -14.29 -15.18
CA SER A 84 -9.77 -14.94 -16.30
C SER A 84 -11.30 -14.77 -16.34
N LYS A 85 -11.93 -14.31 -15.25
CA LYS A 85 -13.37 -14.04 -15.15
C LYS A 85 -13.72 -12.55 -15.16
N VAL A 86 -12.75 -11.67 -15.40
CA VAL A 86 -13.00 -10.22 -15.53
C VAL A 86 -13.49 -9.93 -16.95
N THR A 87 -14.68 -9.34 -17.07
CA THR A 87 -15.30 -8.99 -18.37
C THR A 87 -15.44 -7.48 -18.59
N ASN A 88 -15.20 -6.65 -17.56
CA ASN A 88 -15.25 -5.18 -17.61
C ASN A 88 -14.42 -4.56 -16.48
N PHE A 89 -13.81 -3.37 -16.69
CA PHE A 89 -13.08 -2.57 -15.69
C PHE A 89 -12.85 -1.12 -16.14
#